data_AF-A0A1B2YY87-F1
#
_entry.id   AF-A0A1B2YY87-F1
#
_cell.length_a   1.000
_cell.length_b   1.000
_cell.length_c   1.000
_cell.angle_alpha   90.00
_cell.angle_beta   90.00
_cell.angle_gamma   90.00
#
_symmetry.space_group_name_H-M   'P 1'
#
loop_
_entity.id
_entity.type
_entity.pdbx_description
1 polymer ?
#
loop_
_entity_poly.entity_id
_entity_poly.type
_entity_poly.pdbx_seq_one_letter_code
_entity_poly.pdbx_strand_id
1 'polypeptide(L)'
;MLFSSIGHFAVRVTGYQFIEITSNQVKFGGIIEMLILGTALLYRFKFIKRENHDIRNQLEHYVKELQNVANTKEQTLQESVDQISISHNLSKRETEVLLELSKGFTNKQIGEALHISIATVKFHTSNIYAKLDVSNRSEVIEKVT
;
A
#
# COMPACT_ATOMS: atom_id res chain seq x y z
N MET A 1 -32.13 1.82 -30.87
CA MET A 1 -32.44 1.02 -32.10
C MET A 1 -33.10 -0.32 -31.82
N LEU A 2 -32.61 -1.11 -30.84
CA LEU A 2 -33.21 -2.40 -30.47
C LEU A 2 -34.64 -2.24 -29.91
N PHE A 3 -34.87 -1.28 -29.00
CA PHE A 3 -36.19 -1.11 -28.37
C PHE A 3 -37.28 -0.57 -29.30
N SER A 4 -36.96 0.30 -30.26
CA SER A 4 -37.93 0.78 -31.26
C SER A 4 -38.37 -0.31 -32.25
N SER A 5 -37.44 -1.20 -32.63
CA SER A 5 -37.72 -2.33 -33.51
C SER A 5 -38.49 -3.44 -32.79
N ILE A 6 -38.13 -3.71 -31.52
CA ILE A 6 -38.83 -4.66 -30.64
C ILE A 6 -40.25 -4.16 -30.31
N GLY A 7 -40.42 -2.86 -30.06
CA GLY A 7 -41.73 -2.24 -29.84
C GLY A 7 -42.64 -2.35 -31.07
N HIS A 8 -42.12 -2.07 -32.27
CA HIS A 8 -42.87 -2.26 -33.51
C HIS A 8 -43.25 -3.73 -33.75
N PHE A 9 -42.36 -4.68 -33.45
CA PHE A 9 -42.62 -6.11 -33.59
C PHE A 9 -43.63 -6.63 -32.55
N ALA A 10 -43.50 -6.25 -31.27
CA ALA A 10 -44.39 -6.67 -30.19
C ALA A 10 -45.81 -6.12 -30.35
N VAL A 11 -45.96 -4.87 -30.82
CA VAL A 11 -47.26 -4.22 -31.05
C VAL A 11 -48.01 -4.85 -32.24
N ARG A 12 -47.29 -5.36 -33.24
CA ARG A 12 -47.90 -6.08 -34.37
C ARG A 12 -48.53 -7.42 -33.97
N VAL A 13 -48.03 -8.05 -32.91
CA VAL A 13 -48.50 -9.35 -32.40
C VAL A 13 -49.76 -9.21 -31.52
N THR A 14 -49.97 -8.06 -30.87
CA THR A 14 -51.06 -7.87 -29.88
C THR A 14 -52.36 -7.27 -30.45
N GLY A 15 -52.40 -6.93 -31.75
CA GLY A 15 -53.65 -6.56 -32.43
C GLY A 15 -54.23 -5.18 -32.08
N TYR A 16 -53.50 -4.32 -31.38
CA TYR A 16 -53.92 -2.95 -31.12
C TYR A 16 -53.86 -2.08 -32.40
N GLN A 17 -54.94 -1.36 -32.72
CA GLN A 17 -54.99 -0.44 -33.86
C GLN A 17 -54.03 0.75 -33.67
N PHE A 18 -53.29 1.05 -34.73
CA PHE A 18 -52.05 1.84 -34.76
C PHE A 18 -52.18 3.30 -34.31
N ILE A 19 -51.18 3.78 -33.57
CA ILE A 19 -50.68 5.15 -33.74
C ILE A 19 -49.80 5.11 -35.00
N GLU A 20 -50.08 5.93 -36.02
CA GLU A 20 -49.23 6.02 -37.22
C GLU A 20 -47.86 6.63 -36.87
N ILE A 21 -46.89 5.78 -36.51
CA ILE A 21 -45.54 6.22 -36.17
C ILE A 21 -44.79 6.54 -37.48
N THR A 22 -44.67 7.83 -37.80
CA THR A 22 -43.89 8.30 -38.94
C THR A 22 -42.39 8.03 -38.74
N SER A 23 -41.63 7.83 -39.84
CA SER A 23 -40.16 7.70 -39.81
C SER A 23 -39.45 8.79 -38.98
N ASN A 24 -39.98 10.02 -38.96
CA ASN A 24 -39.42 11.10 -38.17
C ASN A 24 -39.55 10.82 -36.66
N GLN A 25 -40.67 10.26 -36.20
CA GLN A 25 -40.90 9.92 -34.79
C GLN A 25 -39.93 8.83 -34.29
N VAL A 26 -39.63 7.83 -35.13
CA VAL A 26 -38.61 6.80 -34.82
C VAL A 26 -37.21 7.43 -34.67
N LYS A 27 -36.85 8.36 -35.58
CA LYS A 27 -35.56 9.05 -35.53
C LYS A 27 -35.43 9.92 -34.27
N PHE A 28 -36.46 10.69 -33.93
CA PHE A 28 -36.46 11.51 -32.72
C PHE A 28 -36.41 10.68 -31.43
N GLY A 29 -37.16 9.58 -31.35
CA GLY A 29 -37.11 8.66 -30.21
C GLY A 29 -35.72 8.07 -29.97
N GLY A 30 -35.02 7.69 -31.05
CA GLY A 30 -33.64 7.21 -30.96
C GLY A 30 -32.64 8.25 -30.46
N ILE A 31 -32.82 9.53 -30.84
CA ILE A 31 -31.98 10.62 -30.34
C ILE A 31 -32.22 10.86 -28.84
N ILE A 32 -33.49 10.87 -28.40
CA ILE A 32 -33.84 11.03 -26.99
C ILE A 32 -33.27 9.89 -26.14
N GLU A 33 -33.40 8.64 -26.61
CA GLU A 33 -32.81 7.45 -25.97
C GLU A 33 -31.28 7.60 -25.83
N MET A 34 -30.60 8.05 -26.90
CA MET A 34 -29.15 8.26 -26.88
C MET A 34 -28.73 9.36 -25.89
N LEU A 35 -29.49 10.45 -25.77
CA LEU A 35 -29.23 11.51 -24.80
C LEU A 35 -29.42 11.03 -23.36
N ILE A 36 -30.47 10.25 -23.09
CA ILE A 36 -30.74 9.67 -21.76
C ILE A 36 -29.61 8.69 -21.38
N LEU A 37 -29.22 7.78 -22.27
CA LEU A 37 -28.14 6.84 -22.00
C LEU A 37 -26.78 7.55 -21.87
N GLY A 38 -26.52 8.54 -22.72
CA GLY A 38 -25.30 9.33 -22.68
C GLY A 38 -25.16 10.09 -21.37
N THR A 39 -26.21 10.76 -20.91
CA THR A 39 -26.22 11.44 -19.61
C THR A 39 -26.05 10.44 -18.46
N ALA A 40 -26.77 9.32 -18.46
CA ALA A 40 -26.64 8.29 -17.43
C ALA A 40 -25.21 7.71 -17.35
N LEU A 41 -24.58 7.44 -18.49
CA LEU A 41 -23.18 6.99 -18.56
C LEU A 41 -22.21 8.05 -18.04
N LEU A 42 -22.41 9.33 -18.38
CA LEU A 42 -21.59 10.43 -17.86
C LEU A 42 -21.71 10.57 -16.33
N TYR A 43 -22.92 10.41 -15.77
CA TYR A 43 -23.12 10.40 -14.32
C TYR A 43 -22.39 9.23 -13.66
N ARG A 44 -22.54 8.00 -14.18
CA ARG A 44 -21.81 6.83 -13.66
C ARG A 44 -20.29 7.01 -13.77
N PHE A 45 -19.81 7.50 -14.90
CA PHE A 45 -18.39 7.74 -15.11
C PHE A 45 -17.82 8.77 -14.12
N LYS A 46 -18.54 9.87 -13.89
CA LYS A 46 -18.16 10.87 -12.88
C LYS A 46 -18.21 10.29 -11.46
N PHE A 47 -19.21 9.49 -11.15
CA PHE A 47 -19.35 8.83 -9.85
C PHE A 47 -18.16 7.90 -9.57
N ILE A 48 -17.87 6.98 -10.51
CA ILE A 48 -16.74 6.05 -10.40
C ILE A 48 -15.41 6.80 -10.28
N LYS A 49 -15.23 7.91 -11.01
CA LYS A 49 -14.02 8.73 -10.88
C LYS A 49 -13.89 9.39 -9.50
N ARG A 50 -14.99 9.85 -8.90
CA ARG A 50 -14.99 10.41 -7.54
C ARG A 50 -14.66 9.33 -6.51
N GLU A 51 -15.33 8.19 -6.59
CA GLU A 51 -15.07 7.04 -5.71
C GLU A 51 -13.60 6.59 -5.78
N ASN A 52 -13.05 6.50 -6.99
CA ASN A 52 -11.62 6.18 -7.17
C ASN A 52 -10.70 7.24 -6.57
N HIS A 53 -11.06 8.53 -6.65
CA HIS A 53 -10.28 9.59 -6.03
C HIS A 53 -10.31 9.48 -4.50
N ASP A 54 -11.48 9.22 -3.93
CA ASP A 54 -11.64 9.06 -2.48
C ASP A 54 -10.87 7.84 -1.97
N ILE A 55 -10.92 6.71 -2.69
CA ILE A 55 -10.11 5.52 -2.37
C ILE A 55 -8.62 5.84 -2.39
N ARG A 56 -8.13 6.59 -3.39
CA ARG A 56 -6.71 6.99 -3.45
C ARG A 56 -6.32 7.84 -2.25
N ASN A 57 -7.16 8.81 -1.87
CA ASN A 57 -6.89 9.66 -0.71
C ASN A 57 -6.84 8.85 0.59
N GLN A 58 -7.72 7.84 0.75
CA GLN A 58 -7.67 6.93 1.89
C GLN A 58 -6.40 6.08 1.89
N LEU A 59 -6.01 5.54 0.73
CA LEU A 59 -4.76 4.77 0.59
C LEU A 59 -3.54 5.61 0.95
N GLU A 60 -3.47 6.86 0.51
CA GLU A 60 -2.39 7.77 0.88
C GLU A 60 -2.31 7.99 2.40
N HIS A 61 -3.46 8.12 3.07
CA HIS A 61 -3.52 8.21 4.52
C HIS A 61 -2.99 6.93 5.20
N TYR A 62 -3.48 5.75 4.79
CA TYR A 62 -3.04 4.47 5.35
C TYR A 62 -1.54 4.24 5.15
N VAL A 63 -1.00 4.55 3.98
CA VAL A 63 0.44 4.44 3.71
C VAL A 63 1.24 5.34 4.66
N LYS A 64 0.77 6.57 4.89
CA LYS A 64 1.43 7.51 5.81
C LYS A 64 1.39 7.01 7.26
N GLU A 65 0.28 6.45 7.71
CA GLU A 65 0.19 5.85 9.05
C GLU A 65 1.17 4.68 9.22
N LEU A 66 1.25 3.78 8.22
CA LEU A 66 2.19 2.67 8.25
C LEU A 66 3.65 3.15 8.28
N GLN A 67 3.99 4.20 7.52
CA GLN A 67 5.31 4.81 7.55
C GLN A 67 5.62 5.42 8.91
N ASN A 68 4.66 6.12 9.53
CA ASN A 68 4.87 6.68 10.87
C ASN A 68 5.14 5.59 11.90
N VAL A 69 4.36 4.50 11.88
CA VAL A 69 4.58 3.35 12.78
C VAL A 69 5.97 2.72 12.56
N ALA A 70 6.37 2.54 11.30
CA ALA A 70 7.70 2.02 10.98
C ALA A 70 8.81 2.96 11.48
N ASN A 71 8.70 4.26 11.23
CA ASN A 71 9.67 5.27 11.67
C ASN A 71 9.75 5.35 13.20
N THR A 72 8.62 5.30 13.91
CA THR A 72 8.60 5.28 15.38
C THR A 72 9.33 4.05 15.90
N LYS A 73 9.09 2.87 15.32
CA LYS A 73 9.79 1.65 15.72
C LYS A 73 11.29 1.73 15.48
N GLU A 74 11.72 2.24 14.33
CA GLU A 74 13.14 2.44 14.02
C GLU A 74 13.80 3.46 14.97
N GLN A 75 13.11 4.56 15.26
CA GLN A 75 13.61 5.59 16.17
C GLN A 75 13.74 5.05 17.60
N THR A 76 12.72 4.36 18.14
CA THR A 76 12.79 3.75 19.47
C THR A 76 13.93 2.72 19.54
N LEU A 77 14.12 1.92 18.49
CA LEU A 77 15.23 0.97 18.44
C LEU A 77 16.59 1.69 18.43
N GLN A 78 16.74 2.75 17.64
CA GLN A 78 17.96 3.55 17.59
C GLN A 78 18.27 4.19 18.96
N GLU A 79 17.26 4.75 19.61
CA GLU A 79 17.39 5.35 20.95
C GLU A 79 17.84 4.30 21.97
N SER A 80 17.24 3.11 22.01
CA SER A 80 17.68 2.00 22.89
C SER A 80 19.13 1.60 22.62
N VAL A 81 19.52 1.48 21.34
CA VAL A 81 20.89 1.13 20.95
C VAL A 81 21.88 2.22 21.37
N ASP A 82 21.54 3.49 21.23
CA ASP A 82 22.40 4.61 21.61
C ASP A 82 22.60 4.65 23.14
N GLN A 83 21.54 4.43 23.92
CA GLN A 83 21.63 4.35 25.38
C GLN A 83 22.52 3.19 25.85
N ILE A 84 22.38 2.01 25.23
CA ILE A 84 23.24 0.85 25.52
C ILE A 84 24.69 1.14 25.10
N SER A 85 24.88 1.79 23.96
CA SER A 85 26.20 2.13 23.45
C SER A 85 26.96 3.06 24.39
N ILE A 86 26.27 4.07 24.94
CA ILE A 86 26.84 5.01 25.91
C ILE A 86 27.13 4.29 27.24
N SER A 87 26.18 3.52 27.76
CA SER A 87 26.34 2.86 29.08
C SER A 87 27.44 1.78 29.08
N HIS A 88 27.66 1.09 27.96
CA HIS A 88 28.65 0.03 27.81
C HIS A 88 29.92 0.45 27.05
N ASN A 89 30.09 1.74 26.75
CA ASN A 89 31.24 2.28 25.99
C ASN A 89 31.53 1.50 24.69
N LEU A 90 30.48 1.27 23.90
CA LEU A 90 30.63 0.71 22.56
C LEU A 90 31.33 1.72 21.65
N SER A 91 32.23 1.23 20.81
CA SER A 91 32.77 2.03 19.72
C SER A 91 31.67 2.30 18.70
N LYS A 92 31.84 3.38 17.92
CA LYS A 92 30.91 3.71 16.82
C LYS A 92 30.60 2.50 15.94
N ARG A 93 31.62 1.69 15.64
CA ARG A 93 31.45 0.52 14.79
C ARG A 93 30.68 -0.61 15.45
N GLU A 94 30.87 -0.81 16.76
CA GLU A 94 30.09 -1.78 17.54
C GLU A 94 28.64 -1.33 17.67
N THR A 95 28.37 -0.04 17.82
CA THR A 95 27.01 0.53 17.80
C THR A 95 26.31 0.27 16.46
N GLU A 96 26.97 0.52 15.33
CA GLU A 96 26.44 0.22 14.00
C GLU A 96 26.13 -1.27 13.84
N VAL A 97 27.02 -2.16 14.30
CA VAL A 97 26.80 -3.62 14.27
C VAL A 97 25.66 -4.04 15.20
N LEU A 98 25.55 -3.46 16.40
CA LEU A 98 24.49 -3.74 17.36
C LEU A 98 23.11 -3.35 16.80
N LEU A 99 23.02 -2.20 16.12
CA LEU A 99 21.78 -1.75 15.47
C LEU A 99 21.29 -2.77 14.44
N GLU A 100 22.16 -3.17 13.51
CA GLU A 100 21.80 -4.13 12.46
C GLU A 100 21.51 -5.53 13.03
N LEU A 101 22.22 -5.92 14.10
CA LEU A 101 21.94 -7.15 14.84
C LEU A 101 20.54 -7.13 15.45
N SER A 102 20.14 -6.01 16.05
CA SER A 102 18.84 -5.82 16.72
C SER A 102 17.68 -5.75 15.72
N LYS A 103 17.93 -5.35 14.48
CA LYS A 103 17.00 -5.49 13.34
C LYS A 103 16.80 -6.95 12.88
N GLY A 104 17.59 -7.89 13.41
CA GLY A 104 17.51 -9.31 13.07
C GLY A 104 18.41 -9.74 11.91
N PHE A 105 19.33 -8.90 11.42
CA PHE A 105 20.16 -9.24 10.27
C PHE A 105 21.23 -10.29 10.57
N THR A 106 21.39 -11.26 9.68
CA THR A 106 22.47 -12.26 9.77
C THR A 106 23.85 -11.61 9.62
N ASN A 107 24.91 -12.24 10.13
CA ASN A 107 26.26 -11.68 10.02
C ASN A 107 26.70 -11.43 8.56
N LYS A 108 26.14 -12.19 7.61
CA LYS A 108 26.34 -11.95 6.18
C LYS A 108 25.70 -10.64 5.74
N GLN A 109 24.42 -10.44 6.06
CA GLN A 109 23.68 -9.21 5.76
C GLN A 109 24.29 -7.98 6.43
N ILE A 110 24.74 -8.10 7.68
CA ILE A 110 25.44 -7.02 8.39
C ILE A 110 26.75 -6.68 7.67
N GLY A 111 27.50 -7.68 7.21
CA GLY A 111 28.74 -7.47 6.46
C GLY A 111 28.50 -6.76 5.13
N GLU A 112 27.44 -7.13 4.42
CA GLU A 112 27.02 -6.47 3.18
C GLU A 112 26.56 -5.03 3.44
N ALA A 113 25.67 -4.81 4.42
CA ALA A 113 25.12 -3.50 4.76
C ALA A 113 26.18 -2.51 5.23
N LEU A 114 27.17 -3.00 5.98
CA LEU A 114 28.21 -2.18 6.57
C LEU A 114 29.53 -2.21 5.78
N HIS A 115 29.58 -2.88 4.62
CA HIS A 115 30.76 -3.04 3.77
C HIS A 115 32.00 -3.59 4.49
N ILE A 116 31.82 -4.63 5.31
CA ILE A 116 32.91 -5.35 6.00
C ILE A 116 32.79 -6.86 5.84
N SER A 117 33.90 -7.57 6.06
CA SER A 117 33.90 -9.03 5.98
C SER A 117 33.04 -9.66 7.09
N ILE A 118 32.49 -10.84 6.83
CA ILE A 118 31.75 -11.64 7.84
C ILE A 118 32.63 -11.92 9.06
N ALA A 119 33.94 -12.12 8.87
CA ALA A 119 34.90 -12.31 9.96
C ALA A 119 35.01 -11.05 10.84
N THR A 120 35.02 -9.86 10.22
CA THR A 120 35.01 -8.57 10.93
C THR A 120 33.71 -8.38 11.70
N VAL A 121 32.56 -8.76 11.14
CA VAL A 121 31.28 -8.75 11.87
C VAL A 121 31.35 -9.65 13.09
N LYS A 122 31.86 -10.89 12.94
CA LYS A 122 32.03 -11.83 14.06
C LYS A 122 32.91 -11.24 15.17
N PHE A 123 34.01 -10.59 14.80
CA PHE A 123 34.87 -9.90 15.75
C PHE A 123 34.12 -8.82 16.54
N HIS A 124 33.39 -7.93 15.86
CA HIS A 124 32.59 -6.90 16.54
C HIS A 124 31.50 -7.51 17.42
N THR A 125 30.79 -8.55 16.96
CA THR A 125 29.75 -9.21 17.78
C THR A 125 30.34 -9.84 19.04
N SER A 126 31.52 -10.45 18.97
CA SER A 126 32.18 -11.00 20.17
C SER A 126 32.53 -9.91 21.18
N ASN A 127 33.01 -8.76 20.71
CA ASN A 127 33.31 -7.62 21.60
C ASN A 127 32.04 -7.03 22.21
N ILE A 128 30.96 -6.93 21.44
CA ILE A 128 29.65 -6.49 21.94
C ILE A 128 29.18 -7.44 23.05
N TYR A 129 29.24 -8.75 22.82
CA TYR A 129 28.81 -9.74 23.81
C TYR A 129 29.59 -9.63 25.11
N ALA A 130 30.92 -9.47 25.01
CA ALA A 130 31.78 -9.25 26.17
C ALA A 130 31.47 -7.95 26.91
N LYS A 131 31.18 -6.85 26.20
CA LYS A 131 30.88 -5.55 26.81
C LYS A 131 29.48 -5.48 27.43
N LEU A 132 28.52 -6.24 26.89
CA LEU A 132 27.13 -6.29 27.36
C LEU A 132 26.90 -7.38 28.42
N ASP A 133 27.90 -8.22 28.67
CA ASP A 133 27.83 -9.39 29.57
C ASP A 133 26.71 -10.37 29.18
N VAL A 134 26.69 -10.75 27.90
CA VAL A 134 25.68 -11.63 27.30
C VAL A 134 26.36 -12.74 26.51
N SER A 135 25.70 -13.90 26.43
CA SER A 135 26.29 -15.12 25.88
C SER A 135 25.86 -15.42 24.45
N ASN A 136 24.72 -14.87 24.02
CA ASN A 136 24.16 -15.18 22.70
C ASN A 136 23.37 -14.02 22.10
N ARG A 137 23.04 -14.19 20.82
CA ARG A 137 22.30 -13.20 20.03
C ARG A 137 20.93 -12.88 20.60
N SER A 138 20.21 -13.89 21.11
CA SER A 138 18.86 -13.70 21.64
C SER A 138 18.88 -12.80 22.88
N GLU A 139 19.84 -13.01 23.78
CA GLU A 139 20.05 -12.16 24.97
C GLU A 139 20.38 -10.71 24.59
N VAL A 140 21.17 -10.49 23.54
CA VAL A 140 21.42 -9.14 23.03
C VAL A 140 20.13 -8.47 22.56
N ILE A 141 19.31 -9.19 21.79
CA ILE A 141 18.06 -8.66 21.24
C ILE A 141 17.08 -8.33 22.38
N GLU A 142 16.98 -9.19 23.39
CA GLU A 142 16.18 -8.97 24.60
C GLU A 142 16.65 -7.75 25.40
N LYS A 143 17.97 -7.50 25.46
CA LYS A 143 18.51 -6.35 26.17
C LYS A 143 18.24 -5.02 25.47
N VAL A 144 18.00 -5.05 24.15
CA VAL A 144 17.78 -3.87 23.30
C VAL A 144 16.30 -3.57 23.08
N THR A 145 15.43 -4.59 23.09
CA THR A 145 13.99 -4.50 22.77
C THR A 145 13.14 -4.48 24.04
#